data_AF-A0A377M6H2-F1
#
_entry.id   AF-A0A377M6H2-F1
#
_cell.length_a   1.000
_cell.length_b   1.000
_cell.length_c   1.000
_cell.angle_alpha   90.00
_cell.angle_beta   90.00
_cell.angle_gamma   90.00
#
_symmetry.space_group_name_H-M   'P 1'
#
loop_
_entity.id
_entity.type
_entity.pdbx_description
1 polymer ?
#
loop_
_entity_poly.entity_id
_entity_poly.type
_entity_poly.pdbx_seq_one_letter_code
_entity_poly.pdbx_strand_id
1 'polypeptide(L)'
;MGSDVLLCPLYGALSLSDQRKAILPAPTGQRKVVLATNIAETSLTIEGIRLVVDSAQERVASFDPRTGLTKLLTQRISQASMVQRAGRAGRLEPGICLHLISAEQAERALCRARRKFYKAIFRG
;
A
#
# COMPACT_ATOMS: atom_id res chain seq x y z
N MET A 1 17.71 -10.34 -13.83
CA MET A 1 17.77 -9.21 -12.87
C MET A 1 19.24 -8.91 -12.65
N GLY A 2 19.66 -7.64 -12.68
CA GLY A 2 21.06 -7.30 -12.42
C GLY A 2 21.50 -7.79 -11.03
N SER A 3 22.77 -8.16 -10.88
CA SER A 3 23.35 -8.63 -9.61
C SER A 3 23.36 -7.56 -8.51
N ASP A 4 22.92 -6.34 -8.83
CA ASP A 4 22.82 -5.16 -7.99
C ASP A 4 21.42 -4.92 -7.42
N VAL A 5 20.43 -5.80 -7.69
CA VAL A 5 19.05 -5.62 -7.22
C VAL A 5 18.69 -6.60 -6.10
N LEU A 6 18.31 -6.06 -4.94
CA LEU A 6 17.78 -6.82 -3.81
C LEU A 6 16.24 -6.79 -3.83
N LEU A 7 15.63 -7.93 -4.15
CA LEU A 7 14.17 -8.08 -4.16
C LEU A 7 13.66 -8.61 -2.81
N CYS A 8 12.82 -7.83 -2.11
CA CYS A 8 12.25 -8.21 -0.82
C CYS A 8 10.72 -8.25 -0.89
N PRO A 9 10.06 -9.41 -0.69
CA PRO A 9 8.61 -9.44 -0.50
C PRO A 9 8.23 -8.87 0.88
N LEU A 10 7.03 -8.30 0.99
CA LEU A 10 6.48 -7.80 2.25
C LEU A 10 4.95 -8.04 2.32
N TYR A 11 4.55 -9.09 3.03
CA TYR A 11 3.15 -9.44 3.27
C TYR A 11 2.99 -10.16 4.62
N GLY A 12 1.77 -10.17 5.17
CA GLY A 12 1.53 -10.54 6.57
C GLY A 12 1.87 -11.99 6.97
N ALA A 13 1.96 -12.91 6.02
CA ALA A 13 2.32 -14.32 6.29
C ALA A 13 3.83 -14.59 6.29
N LEU A 14 4.68 -13.58 6.04
CA LEU A 14 6.13 -13.72 6.11
C LEU A 14 6.62 -13.85 7.55
N SER A 15 7.74 -14.55 7.72
CA SER A 15 8.48 -14.56 8.99
C SER A 15 8.91 -13.14 9.37
N LEU A 16 9.04 -12.87 10.68
CA LEU A 16 9.56 -11.58 11.16
C LEU A 16 10.95 -11.26 10.58
N SER A 17 11.78 -12.29 10.38
CA SER A 17 13.11 -12.13 9.79
C SER A 17 13.05 -11.66 8.34
N ASP A 18 12.09 -12.15 7.55
CA ASP A 18 11.93 -11.75 6.15
C ASP A 18 11.27 -10.38 6.03
N GLN A 19 10.30 -10.06 6.89
CA GLN A 19 9.75 -8.70 6.97
C GLN A 19 10.84 -7.68 7.33
N ARG A 20 11.75 -8.02 8.26
CA ARG A 20 12.90 -7.17 8.61
C ARG A 20 13.82 -6.90 7.41
N LYS A 21 14.07 -7.87 6.53
CA LYS A 21 14.87 -7.66 5.30
C LYS A 21 14.25 -6.62 4.37
N ALA A 22 12.92 -6.54 4.32
CA ALA A 22 12.20 -5.53 3.55
C ALA A 22 12.25 -4.13 4.19
N ILE A 23 12.33 -4.05 5.52
CA ILE A 23 12.31 -2.78 6.28
C ILE A 23 13.68 -2.14 6.41
N LEU A 24 14.72 -2.94 6.70
CA LEU A 24 16.08 -2.43 6.90
C LEU A 24 16.62 -1.77 5.62
N PRO A 25 17.65 -0.91 5.70
CA PRO A 25 18.32 -0.37 4.52
C PRO A 25 18.87 -1.46 3.58
N ALA A 26 19.14 -1.09 2.32
CA ALA A 26 19.85 -1.97 1.40
C ALA A 26 21.35 -1.98 1.74
N PRO A 27 22.06 -3.10 1.53
CA PRO A 27 23.52 -3.08 1.54
C PRO A 27 24.08 -2.07 0.54
N THR A 28 25.23 -1.48 0.84
CA THR A 28 25.92 -0.54 -0.06
C THR A 28 26.10 -1.15 -1.45
N GLY A 29 25.80 -0.37 -2.50
CA GLY A 29 25.91 -0.81 -3.89
C GLY A 29 24.73 -1.64 -4.40
N GLN A 30 23.69 -1.88 -3.60
CA GLN A 30 22.48 -2.57 -4.04
C GLN A 30 21.26 -1.63 -4.07
N ARG A 31 20.45 -1.79 -5.12
CA ARG A 31 19.12 -1.18 -5.22
C ARG A 31 18.08 -2.14 -4.64
N LYS A 32 17.32 -1.70 -3.64
CA LYS A 32 16.24 -2.51 -3.07
C LYS A 32 14.92 -2.27 -3.81
N VAL A 33 14.21 -3.35 -4.09
CA VAL A 33 12.83 -3.36 -4.57
C VAL A 33 11.98 -4.11 -3.56
N VAL A 34 11.01 -3.44 -2.94
CA VAL A 34 10.08 -4.07 -2.00
C VAL A 34 8.75 -4.35 -2.71
N LEU A 35 8.37 -5.62 -2.80
CA LEU A 35 7.06 -6.03 -3.32
C LEU A 35 6.10 -6.21 -2.16
N ALA A 36 5.23 -5.24 -1.93
CA ALA A 36 4.36 -5.21 -0.76
C ALA A 36 2.88 -5.36 -1.07
N THR A 37 2.13 -5.94 -0.13
CA THR A 37 0.68 -5.76 -0.05
C THR A 37 0.34 -4.45 0.69
N ASN A 38 -0.95 -4.21 0.94
CA ASN A 38 -1.40 -3.04 1.72
C ASN A 38 -0.89 -3.00 3.17
N ILE A 39 -0.19 -4.02 3.68
CA ILE A 39 0.53 -3.94 4.96
C ILE A 39 1.58 -2.81 4.98
N ALA A 40 2.14 -2.47 3.81
CA ALA A 40 3.05 -1.35 3.68
C ALA A 40 2.34 0.00 3.59
N GLU A 41 1.02 0.07 3.64
CA GLU A 41 0.27 1.34 3.62
C GLU A 41 0.39 2.07 4.98
N THR A 42 0.28 1.31 6.07
CA THR A 42 0.26 1.87 7.44
C THR A 42 1.54 1.56 8.22
N SER A 43 2.01 2.54 9.01
CA SER A 43 2.92 2.44 10.16
C SER A 43 4.27 1.70 10.03
N LEU A 44 4.66 1.23 8.84
CA LEU A 44 6.03 0.73 8.59
C LEU A 44 6.94 1.87 8.15
N THR A 45 8.08 2.07 8.80
CA THR A 45 9.09 3.05 8.37
C THR A 45 10.12 2.34 7.52
N ILE A 46 9.93 2.40 6.20
CA ILE A 46 10.95 2.00 5.22
C ILE A 46 11.57 3.31 4.72
N GLU A 47 12.84 3.51 5.05
CA GLU A 47 13.57 4.73 4.69
C GLU A 47 14.01 4.70 3.22
N GLY A 48 14.18 5.89 2.64
CA GLY A 48 14.79 6.02 1.30
C GLY A 48 13.92 5.54 0.13
N ILE A 49 12.60 5.40 0.32
CA ILE A 49 11.71 5.13 -0.81
C ILE A 49 11.65 6.38 -1.69
N ARG A 50 12.21 6.26 -2.90
CA ARG A 50 12.18 7.31 -3.93
C ARG A 50 11.11 7.08 -4.99
N LEU A 51 10.69 5.83 -5.20
CA LEU A 51 9.72 5.45 -6.21
C LEU A 51 8.70 4.50 -5.60
N VAL A 52 7.43 4.86 -5.72
CA VAL A 52 6.29 3.97 -5.46
C VAL A 52 5.63 3.64 -6.79
N VAL A 53 5.42 2.36 -7.05
CA VAL A 53 4.60 1.88 -8.16
C VAL A 53 3.36 1.21 -7.56
N ASP A 54 2.20 1.83 -7.76
CA ASP A 54 0.95 1.43 -7.13
C ASP A 54 -0.05 0.91 -8.17
N SER A 55 -0.48 -0.34 -8.03
CA SER A 55 -1.50 -0.96 -8.87
C SER A 55 -2.91 -0.38 -8.67
N ALA A 56 -3.08 0.47 -7.64
CA ALA A 56 -4.36 1.00 -7.18
C ALA A 56 -5.39 -0.10 -6.88
N GLN A 57 -4.92 -1.26 -6.41
CA GLN A 57 -5.72 -2.38 -5.97
C GLN A 57 -5.29 -2.88 -4.59
N GLU A 58 -6.20 -3.57 -3.92
CA GLU A 58 -5.96 -4.25 -2.66
C GLU A 58 -6.81 -5.52 -2.57
N ARG A 59 -6.39 -6.45 -1.71
CA ARG A 59 -7.21 -7.59 -1.29
C ARG A 59 -7.76 -7.32 0.09
N VAL A 60 -9.07 -7.31 0.23
CA VAL A 60 -9.77 -7.09 1.50
C VAL A 60 -10.66 -8.26 1.85
N ALA A 61 -10.73 -8.56 3.15
CA ALA A 61 -11.72 -9.47 3.69
C ALA A 61 -13.09 -8.79 3.68
N SER A 62 -14.07 -9.42 3.02
CA SER A 62 -15.46 -8.96 2.97
C SER A 62 -16.35 -10.03 3.56
N PHE A 63 -17.02 -9.68 4.66
CA PHE A 63 -17.99 -10.55 5.32
C PHE A 63 -19.35 -10.45 4.63
N ASP A 64 -19.90 -11.60 4.25
CA ASP A 64 -21.25 -11.72 3.70
C ASP A 64 -22.22 -12.17 4.82
N PRO A 65 -23.09 -11.27 5.32
CA PRO A 65 -24.00 -11.60 6.43
C PRO A 65 -25.07 -12.62 6.04
N ARG A 66 -25.35 -12.84 4.75
CA ARG A 66 -26.35 -13.81 4.31
C ARG A 66 -25.83 -15.23 4.38
N THR A 67 -24.55 -15.43 4.09
CA THR A 67 -23.91 -16.74 4.08
C THR A 67 -23.10 -17.02 5.35
N GLY A 68 -22.80 -15.99 6.13
CA GLY A 68 -21.92 -16.08 7.30
C GLY A 68 -20.44 -16.30 6.94
N LEU A 69 -20.09 -16.18 5.65
CA LEU A 69 -18.74 -16.45 5.15
C LEU A 69 -17.97 -15.17 4.87
N THR A 70 -16.67 -15.19 5.17
CA THR A 70 -15.73 -14.15 4.77
C THR A 70 -15.06 -14.56 3.46
N LYS A 71 -15.07 -13.66 2.47
CA LYS A 71 -14.37 -13.86 1.18
C LYS A 71 -13.26 -12.83 1.03
N LEU A 72 -12.20 -13.19 0.32
CA LEU A 72 -11.17 -12.22 -0.11
C LEU A 72 -11.56 -11.65 -1.46
N LEU A 73 -11.73 -10.33 -1.52
CA LEU A 73 -12.04 -9.62 -2.74
C LEU A 73 -10.85 -8.75 -3.15
N THR A 74 -10.48 -8.82 -4.42
CA THR A 74 -9.62 -7.81 -5.04
C THR A 74 -10.48 -6.64 -5.46
N GLN A 75 -10.17 -5.44 -4.97
CA GLN A 75 -10.93 -4.23 -5.28
C GLN A 75 -9.99 -3.06 -5.59
N ARG A 76 -10.56 -1.98 -6.14
CA ARG A 76 -9.85 -0.70 -6.26
C ARG A 76 -9.68 -0.06 -4.89
N ILE A 77 -8.52 0.54 -4.66
CA ILE A 77 -8.25 1.24 -3.39
C ILE A 77 -8.98 2.59 -3.35
N SER A 78 -9.17 3.10 -2.14
CA SER A 78 -9.71 4.44 -1.93
C SER A 78 -8.72 5.53 -2.35
N GLN A 79 -9.21 6.75 -2.58
CA GLN A 79 -8.33 7.90 -2.77
C GLN A 79 -7.41 8.13 -1.55
N ALA A 80 -7.93 7.97 -0.33
CA ALA A 80 -7.12 8.09 0.89
C ALA A 80 -5.95 7.10 0.88
N SER A 81 -6.21 5.86 0.46
CA SER A 81 -5.17 4.83 0.29
C SER A 81 -4.16 5.21 -0.80
N MET A 82 -4.60 5.76 -1.94
CA MET A 82 -3.68 6.27 -2.97
C MET A 82 -2.74 7.34 -2.40
N VAL A 83 -3.29 8.30 -1.64
CA VAL A 83 -2.51 9.37 -0.99
C VAL A 83 -1.54 8.80 0.06
N GLN A 84 -1.98 7.86 0.89
CA GLN A 84 -1.11 7.21 1.88
C GLN A 84 0.04 6.44 1.22
N ARG A 85 -0.24 5.72 0.14
CA ARG A 85 0.78 5.02 -0.66
C ARG A 85 1.74 5.99 -1.32
N ALA A 86 1.25 7.08 -1.89
CA ALA A 86 2.09 8.13 -2.47
C ALA A 86 3.02 8.75 -1.42
N GLY A 87 2.53 8.98 -0.20
CA GLY A 87 3.32 9.48 0.94
C GLY A 87 4.38 8.51 1.49
N ARG A 88 4.54 7.34 0.87
CA ARG A 88 5.70 6.47 1.10
C ARG A 88 6.93 6.94 0.34
N ALA A 89 6.75 7.51 -0.85
CA ALA A 89 7.83 8.20 -1.54
C ALA A 89 8.04 9.60 -0.94
N GLY A 90 9.24 10.15 -1.10
CA GLY A 90 9.41 11.60 -0.90
C GLY A 90 9.71 12.06 0.53
N ARG A 91 9.97 11.14 1.47
CA ARG A 91 10.13 11.49 2.89
C ARG A 91 11.48 12.12 3.23
N LEU A 92 12.57 11.56 2.71
CA LEU A 92 13.94 12.01 3.00
C LEU A 92 14.54 12.83 1.84
N GLU A 93 14.02 12.63 0.64
CA GLU A 93 14.47 13.25 -0.60
C GLU A 93 13.29 13.24 -1.61
N PRO A 94 13.31 14.02 -2.69
CA PRO A 94 12.24 14.02 -3.68
C PRO A 94 11.91 12.62 -4.19
N GLY A 95 10.61 12.30 -4.23
CA GLY A 95 10.11 10.99 -4.62
C GLY A 95 8.97 11.07 -5.62
N ILE A 96 8.74 9.96 -6.31
CA ILE A 96 7.73 9.81 -7.36
C ILE A 96 6.78 8.68 -6.95
N CYS A 97 5.48 8.90 -7.15
CA CYS A 97 4.47 7.84 -7.08
C CYS A 97 3.79 7.68 -8.44
N LEU A 98 3.78 6.47 -8.96
CA LEU A 98 3.11 6.10 -10.21
C LEU A 98 1.90 5.23 -9.89
N HIS A 99 0.70 5.76 -10.09
CA HIS A 99 -0.52 4.98 -10.02
C HIS A 99 -0.83 4.36 -11.39
N LEU A 100 -0.93 3.04 -11.46
CA LEU A 100 -1.15 2.27 -12.70
C LEU A 100 -2.64 2.21 -13.08
N ILE A 101 -3.29 3.38 -13.15
CA ILE A 101 -4.68 3.56 -13.57
C ILE A 101 -4.83 4.80 -14.43
N SER A 102 -5.91 4.89 -15.22
CA SER A 102 -6.18 6.11 -15.98
C SER A 102 -6.53 7.27 -15.05
N ALA A 103 -6.26 8.50 -15.50
CA ALA A 103 -6.63 9.71 -14.77
C ALA A 103 -8.14 9.76 -14.47
N GLU A 104 -8.98 9.40 -15.45
CA GLU A 104 -10.43 9.30 -15.28
C GLU A 104 -10.83 8.30 -14.17
N GLN A 105 -10.15 7.14 -14.10
CA GLN A 105 -10.41 6.15 -13.06
C GLN A 105 -9.96 6.64 -11.68
N ALA A 106 -8.84 7.35 -11.61
CA ALA A 106 -8.36 7.99 -10.38
C ALA A 106 -9.36 9.06 -9.91
N GLU A 107 -9.88 9.86 -10.83
CA GLU A 107 -10.88 10.89 -10.54
C GLU A 107 -12.20 10.28 -10.05
N ARG A 108 -12.67 9.18 -10.67
CA ARG A 108 -13.86 8.46 -10.21
C ARG A 108 -13.71 7.88 -8.80
N ALA A 109 -12.48 7.58 -8.35
CA ALA A 109 -12.24 7.17 -6.97
C ALA A 109 -12.56 8.31 -5.97
N LEU A 110 -12.46 9.59 -6.37
CA LEU A 110 -12.93 10.76 -5.59
C LEU A 110 -14.43 10.65 -5.33
N CYS A 111 -15.22 10.33 -6.36
CA CYS A 111 -16.68 10.24 -6.27
C CYS A 111 -17.17 8.97 -5.55
N ARG A 112 -16.36 7.91 -5.51
CA ARG A 112 -16.71 6.60 -4.93
C ARG A 112 -16.24 6.40 -3.48
N ALA A 113 -15.84 7.46 -2.76
CA ALA A 113 -15.79 7.44 -1.31
C ALA A 113 -17.20 7.12 -0.77
N ARG A 114 -17.54 5.83 -0.76
CA ARG A 114 -18.84 5.31 -0.42
C ARG A 114 -19.05 5.71 1.03
N ARG A 115 -19.94 6.69 1.24
CA ARG A 115 -20.54 7.06 2.52
C ARG A 115 -20.92 5.78 3.27
N LYS A 116 -20.02 5.25 4.10
CA LYS A 116 -20.42 4.53 5.30
C LYS A 116 -20.63 5.62 6.33
N PHE A 117 -21.86 6.12 6.40
CA PHE A 117 -22.31 6.93 7.52
C PHE A 117 -22.07 6.14 8.81
N TYR A 118 -21.02 6.46 9.53
CA TYR A 118 -21.00 6.41 10.98
C TYR A 118 -20.64 7.81 11.45
N LYS A 119 -21.67 8.66 11.56
CA LYS A 119 -21.59 9.93 12.28
C LYS A 119 -21.64 9.56 13.76
N ALA A 120 -20.51 9.67 14.46
CA ALA A 120 -20.50 9.81 15.91
C ALA A 120 -19.93 11.20 16.21
N ILE A 121 -20.83 12.17 16.41
CA ILE A 121 -20.49 13.40 17.11
C ILE A 121 -20.42 13.02 18.58
N PHE A 122 -19.25 13.15 19.20
CA PHE A 122 -19.16 13.23 20.66
C PHE A 122 -18.90 14.68 21.04
N ARG A 123 -19.86 15.22 21.79
CA ARG A 123 -19.79 16.52 22.47
C ARG A 123 -18.86 16.39 23.67
N GLY A 124 -18.01 17.39 23.86
CA GLY A 124 -17.32 17.75 25.09
C GLY A 124 -16.97 19.21 24.97
#